data_AF-A0A6P0MG07-F1
#
_entry.id   AF-A0A6P0MG07-F1
#
_cell.length_a   1.000
_cell.length_b   1.000
_cell.length_c   1.000
_cell.angle_alpha   90.00
_cell.angle_beta   90.00
_cell.angle_gamma   90.00
#
_symmetry.space_group_name_H-M   'P 1'
#
loop_
_entity.id
_entity.type
_entity.pdbx_description
1 polymer ?
#
loop_
_entity_poly.entity_id
_entity_poly.type
_entity_poly.pdbx_seq_one_letter_code
_entity_poly.pdbx_strand_id
1 'polypeptide(L)'
;MAELKLRSKDANFLRRIIESALSERLQSIKAGIKKTEERLQQLEIKYQLSTEELITRFNNDELEHNFYFDEWIGESRMLAHLQQTKESIEEIDFVD
;
A
#
# COMPACT_ATOMS: atom_id res chain seq x y z
N MET A 1 2.83 12.97 -16.73
CA MET A 1 1.78 11.95 -16.88
C MET A 1 2.12 11.07 -18.08
N ALA A 2 1.79 9.79 -18.01
CA ALA A 2 1.98 8.85 -19.10
C ALA A 2 0.60 8.34 -19.55
N GLU A 3 0.43 8.12 -20.86
CA GLU A 3 -0.82 7.66 -21.45
C GLU A 3 -0.60 6.27 -22.05
N LEU A 4 -1.59 5.37 -21.88
CA LEU A 4 -1.62 4.05 -22.50
C LEU A 4 -2.86 3.92 -23.38
N LYS A 5 -2.66 3.66 -24.68
CA LYS A 5 -3.76 3.42 -25.64
C LYS A 5 -4.07 1.94 -25.76
N LEU A 6 -5.33 1.58 -25.50
CA LEU A 6 -5.86 0.22 -25.63
C LEU A 6 -6.85 0.15 -26.80
N ARG A 7 -6.89 -0.98 -27.51
CA ARG A 7 -7.81 -1.20 -28.64
C ARG A 7 -8.60 -2.49 -28.45
N SER A 8 -9.90 -2.43 -28.72
CA SER A 8 -10.83 -3.57 -28.73
C SER A 8 -11.82 -3.42 -29.88
N LYS A 9 -12.42 -4.54 -30.32
CA LYS A 9 -13.57 -4.52 -31.23
C LYS A 9 -14.84 -4.01 -30.54
N ASP A 10 -14.91 -4.14 -29.23
CA ASP A 10 -15.97 -3.60 -28.38
C ASP A 10 -15.33 -2.69 -27.31
N ALA A 11 -15.47 -1.38 -27.52
CA ALA A 11 -14.93 -0.36 -26.62
C ALA A 11 -15.66 -0.32 -25.27
N ASN A 12 -16.96 -0.59 -25.23
CA ASN A 12 -17.75 -0.61 -24.01
C ASN A 12 -17.38 -1.80 -23.13
N PHE A 13 -17.10 -2.95 -23.73
CA PHE A 13 -16.56 -4.11 -23.02
C PHE A 13 -15.16 -3.83 -22.47
N LEU A 14 -14.26 -3.25 -23.26
CA LEU A 14 -12.91 -2.90 -22.81
C LEU A 14 -12.95 -1.95 -21.61
N ARG A 15 -13.73 -0.86 -21.70
CA ARG A 15 -13.90 0.09 -20.60
C ARG A 15 -14.37 -0.61 -19.31
N ARG A 16 -15.43 -1.41 -19.39
CA ARG A 16 -15.98 -2.13 -18.23
C ARG A 16 -14.98 -3.09 -17.58
N ILE A 17 -14.16 -3.80 -18.37
CA ILE A 17 -13.11 -4.67 -17.82
C ILE A 17 -12.08 -3.86 -17.05
N ILE A 18 -11.60 -2.76 -17.65
CA ILE A 18 -10.59 -1.92 -17.00
C ILE A 18 -11.16 -1.30 -15.72
N GLU A 19 -12.39 -0.78 -15.75
CA GLU A 19 -13.08 -0.26 -14.56
C GLU A 19 -13.21 -1.32 -13.45
N SER A 20 -13.64 -2.55 -13.80
CA SER A 20 -13.75 -3.66 -12.84
C SER A 20 -12.40 -4.00 -12.23
N ALA A 21 -11.37 -4.17 -13.06
CA ALA A 21 -10.03 -4.54 -12.61
C ALA A 21 -9.41 -3.48 -11.69
N LEU A 22 -9.57 -2.19 -12.02
CA LEU A 22 -9.11 -1.08 -11.18
C LEU A 22 -9.86 -1.04 -9.85
N SER A 23 -11.19 -1.21 -9.89
CA SER A 23 -12.04 -1.21 -8.69
C SER A 23 -11.70 -2.37 -7.74
N GLU A 24 -11.59 -3.58 -8.26
CA GLU A 24 -11.22 -4.79 -7.51
C GLU A 24 -9.82 -4.64 -6.89
N ARG A 25 -8.86 -4.14 -7.67
CA ARG A 25 -7.50 -3.90 -7.17
C ARG A 25 -7.49 -2.85 -6.06
N LEU A 26 -8.23 -1.75 -6.22
CA LEU A 26 -8.33 -0.70 -5.23
C LEU A 26 -8.97 -1.20 -3.93
N GLN A 27 -10.02 -2.02 -4.02
CA GLN A 27 -10.65 -2.65 -2.85
C GLN A 27 -9.68 -3.58 -2.11
N SER A 28 -8.94 -4.41 -2.84
CA SER A 28 -7.93 -5.30 -2.27
C SER A 28 -6.82 -4.52 -1.55
N ILE A 29 -6.33 -3.44 -2.14
CA ILE A 29 -5.31 -2.57 -1.52
C ILE A 29 -5.86 -1.91 -0.26
N LYS A 30 -7.08 -1.36 -0.28
CA LYS A 30 -7.71 -0.75 0.90
C LYS A 30 -7.84 -1.75 2.05
N ALA A 31 -8.17 -3.01 1.77
CA ALA A 31 -8.18 -4.07 2.78
C ALA A 31 -6.78 -4.39 3.33
N GLY A 32 -5.76 -4.41 2.45
CA GLY A 32 -4.37 -4.58 2.84
C GLY A 32 -3.84 -3.46 3.73
N ILE A 33 -4.13 -2.20 3.39
CA ILE A 33 -3.79 -1.01 4.18
C ILE A 33 -4.37 -1.16 5.58
N LYS A 34 -5.69 -1.38 5.68
CA LYS A 34 -6.38 -1.53 6.96
C LYS A 34 -5.74 -2.61 7.84
N LYS A 35 -5.46 -3.79 7.27
CA LYS A 35 -4.84 -4.91 8.01
C LYS A 35 -3.43 -4.57 8.48
N THR A 36 -2.65 -3.87 7.66
CA THR A 36 -1.27 -3.46 7.97
C THR A 36 -1.28 -2.40 9.08
N GLU A 37 -2.17 -1.43 9.01
CA GLU A 37 -2.38 -0.41 10.06
C GLU A 37 -2.77 -1.07 11.40
N GLU A 38 -3.70 -2.02 11.38
CA GLU A 38 -4.08 -2.79 12.57
C GLU A 38 -2.88 -3.56 13.16
N ARG A 39 -2.03 -4.15 12.32
CA ARG A 39 -0.82 -4.85 12.76
C ARG A 39 0.20 -3.89 13.39
N LEU A 40 0.44 -2.75 12.77
CA LEU A 40 1.33 -1.71 13.30
C LEU A 40 0.82 -1.21 14.66
N GLN A 41 -0.48 -0.93 14.78
CA GLN A 41 -1.08 -0.51 16.04
C GLN A 41 -0.91 -1.57 17.15
N GLN A 42 -1.05 -2.86 16.82
CA GLN A 42 -0.80 -3.94 17.79
C GLN A 42 0.65 -3.96 18.29
N LEU A 43 1.61 -3.74 17.40
CA LEU A 43 3.02 -3.67 17.75
C LEU A 43 3.30 -2.44 18.61
N GLU A 44 2.75 -1.28 18.26
CA GLU A 44 2.87 -0.05 19.03
C GLU A 44 2.36 -0.21 20.47
N ILE A 45 1.18 -0.80 20.63
CA ILE A 45 0.59 -1.08 21.94
C ILE A 45 1.43 -2.08 22.73
N LYS A 46 1.91 -3.15 22.07
CA LYS A 46 2.67 -4.22 22.72
C LYS A 46 4.00 -3.73 23.27
N TYR A 47 4.70 -2.88 22.52
CA TYR A 47 6.04 -2.41 22.86
C TYR A 47 6.07 -0.99 23.45
N GLN A 48 4.92 -0.33 23.56
CA GLN A 48 4.79 1.04 24.07
C GLN A 48 5.73 2.02 23.35
N LEU A 49 5.83 1.86 22.02
CA LEU A 49 6.74 2.58 21.15
C LEU A 49 6.00 2.89 19.84
N SER A 50 6.06 4.12 19.34
CA SER A 50 5.44 4.43 18.04
C SER A 50 6.26 3.84 16.88
N THR A 51 5.60 3.56 15.75
CA THR A 51 6.29 3.10 14.54
C THR A 51 7.31 4.13 14.04
N GLU A 52 7.00 5.43 14.14
CA GLU A 52 7.92 6.52 13.75
C GLU A 52 9.19 6.53 14.62
N GLU A 53 9.04 6.39 15.94
CA GLU A 53 10.17 6.33 16.86
C GLU A 53 11.01 5.07 16.62
N LEU A 54 10.36 3.91 16.41
CA LEU A 54 11.05 2.67 16.06
C LEU A 54 11.92 2.87 14.81
N ILE A 55 11.37 3.39 13.72
CA ILE A 55 12.09 3.61 12.46
C ILE A 55 13.28 4.54 12.70
N THR A 56 13.09 5.61 13.46
CA THR A 56 14.16 6.57 13.76
C THR A 56 15.31 5.88 14.49
N ARG A 57 15.02 5.16 15.58
CA ARG A 57 16.04 4.44 16.35
C ARG A 57 16.70 3.31 15.56
N PHE A 58 15.92 2.57 14.78
CA PHE A 58 16.41 1.49 13.93
C PHE A 58 17.38 2.01 12.86
N ASN A 59 17.06 3.14 12.22
CA ASN A 59 17.94 3.77 11.24
C ASN A 59 19.20 4.38 11.84
N ASN A 60 19.20 4.69 13.14
CA ASN A 60 20.35 5.19 13.89
C ASN A 60 21.20 4.06 14.51
N ASP A 61 20.92 2.79 14.19
CA ASP A 61 21.55 1.60 14.79
C ASP A 61 21.42 1.52 16.32
N GLU A 62 20.40 2.18 16.90
CA GLU A 62 20.11 2.19 18.34
C GLU A 62 19.33 0.94 18.80
N LEU A 63 18.83 0.15 17.86
CA LEU A 63 18.09 -1.09 18.10
C LEU A 63 18.77 -2.27 17.39
N GLU A 64 19.05 -3.34 18.14
CA GLU A 64 19.56 -4.57 17.55
C GLU A 64 18.49 -5.27 16.70
N HIS A 65 18.90 -5.71 15.50
CA HIS A 65 18.05 -6.55 14.65
C HIS A 65 17.55 -7.78 15.40
N ASN A 66 16.24 -7.96 15.33
CA ASN A 66 15.58 -9.18 15.76
C ASN A 66 14.29 -9.34 14.96
N PHE A 67 13.74 -10.55 15.01
CA PHE A 67 12.53 -10.89 14.25
C PHE A 67 11.38 -9.89 14.44
N TYR A 68 11.21 -9.32 15.63
CA TYR A 68 10.11 -8.39 15.89
C TYR A 68 10.32 -7.03 15.26
N PHE A 69 11.53 -6.47 15.38
CA PHE A 69 11.83 -5.17 14.76
C PHE A 69 11.90 -5.29 13.24
N ASP A 70 12.45 -6.40 12.73
CA ASP A 70 12.47 -6.66 11.28
C ASP A 70 11.04 -6.83 10.72
N GLU A 71 10.15 -7.55 11.43
CA GLU A 71 8.73 -7.64 11.08
C GLU A 71 8.09 -6.23 11.05
N TRP A 72 8.28 -5.44 12.10
CA TRP A 72 7.66 -4.13 12.23
C TRP A 72 8.13 -3.15 11.14
N ILE A 73 9.44 -3.13 10.84
CA ILE A 73 9.99 -2.36 9.71
C ILE A 73 9.39 -2.85 8.39
N GLY A 74 9.21 -4.17 8.23
CA GLY A 74 8.54 -4.77 7.08
C GLY A 74 7.10 -4.26 6.91
N GLU A 75 6.30 -4.29 7.98
CA GLU A 75 4.91 -3.82 7.98
C GLU A 75 4.82 -2.31 7.67
N SER A 76 5.73 -1.50 8.20
CA SER A 76 5.77 -0.06 7.88
C SER A 76 6.06 0.20 6.40
N ARG A 77 7.04 -0.52 5.83
CA ARG A 77 7.35 -0.42 4.39
C ARG A 77 6.22 -0.93 3.52
N MET A 78 5.54 -2.00 3.95
CA MET A 78 4.36 -2.52 3.29
C MET A 78 3.25 -1.47 3.25
N LEU A 79 2.98 -0.79 4.36
CA LEU A 79 1.98 0.27 4.43
C LEU A 79 2.28 1.39 3.44
N ALA A 80 3.52 1.89 3.44
CA ALA A 80 3.96 2.93 2.51
C ALA A 80 3.78 2.50 1.04
N HIS A 81 4.16 1.27 0.71
CA HIS A 81 3.99 0.73 -0.64
C HIS A 81 2.51 0.61 -1.05
N LEU A 82 1.64 0.15 -0.13
CA LEU A 82 0.20 0.03 -0.39
C LEU A 82 -0.46 1.40 -0.57
N GLN A 83 -0.08 2.39 0.23
CA GLN A 83 -0.55 3.78 0.10
C GLN A 83 -0.15 4.37 -1.25
N GLN A 84 1.13 4.25 -1.64
CA GLN A 84 1.60 4.70 -2.95
C GLN A 84 0.86 3.99 -4.11
N THR A 85 0.62 2.69 -3.98
CA THR A 85 -0.11 1.93 -5.01
C THR A 85 -1.57 2.35 -5.09
N LYS A 86 -2.21 2.64 -3.95
CA LYS A 86 -3.58 3.18 -3.91
C LYS A 86 -3.65 4.51 -4.65
N GLU A 87 -2.76 5.44 -4.33
CA GLU A 87 -2.68 6.76 -4.99
C GLU A 87 -2.49 6.59 -6.50
N SER A 88 -1.55 5.74 -6.91
CA SER A 88 -1.27 5.46 -8.33
C SER A 88 -2.48 4.94 -9.10
N ILE A 89 -3.40 4.22 -8.44
CA ILE A 89 -4.65 3.73 -9.06
C ILE A 89 -5.73 4.79 -9.05
N GLU A 90 -5.86 5.56 -7.97
CA GLU A 90 -6.83 6.66 -7.84
C GLU A 90 -6.54 7.81 -8.81
N GLU A 91 -5.30 7.93 -9.31
CA GLU A 91 -4.89 8.86 -10.37
C GLU A 91 -5.11 8.34 -11.81
N ILE A 92 -5.64 7.12 -12.00
CA ILE A 92 -5.93 6.58 -13.33
C ILE A 92 -7.29 7.08 -13.80
N ASP A 93 -7.26 7.87 -14.87
CA ASP A 93 -8.45 8.37 -15.56
C ASP A 93 -8.51 7.89 -17.01
N PHE A 94 -9.73 7.77 -17.54
CA PHE A 94 -9.94 7.57 -18.97
C PHE A 94 -9.83 8.91 -19.70
N VAL A 95 -8.98 8.98 -20.71
CA VAL A 95 -8.78 10.16 -21.56
C VAL A 95 -9.32 9.92 -22.98
N ASP A 96 -9.77 10.99 -23.64
CA ASP A 96 -10.33 11.00 -25.00
C ASP A 96 -9.27 11.22 -26.10
#